data_AF-A0A382U389-F1
#
_entry.id   AF-A0A382U389-F1
#
_cell.length_a   1.000
_cell.length_b   1.000
_cell.length_c   1.000
_cell.angle_alpha   90.00
_cell.angle_beta   90.00
_cell.angle_gamma   90.00
#
_symmetry.space_group_name_H-M   'P 1'
#
loop_
_entity.id
_entity.type
_entity.pdbx_description
1 polymer ?
#
loop_
_entity_poly.entity_id
_entity_poly.type
_entity_poly.pdbx_seq_one_letter_code
_entity_poly.pdbx_strand_id
1 'polypeptide(L)'
;YPIQGSWTWGGGWLSQRGFFDFAGSGIVHMAGASAALAGVLILGPRKGKYLKDGTPKPIHGSNAAQVALGTLILWMGWFGFNGGSQLAIDGVVNADAVAKIFVNTNTAAAGGLISAMILSKLWLGKTALNATTNGALAGLVVITADPLTPSPVIALLYGAMGGLLIPYAMSYIEKKGIDDPVGAISVHGVAGILGLMLVPILNTGASFQEQAIGTLTIFTFVFGTSYLLWWALDKTVGIRVGEQEEVGGSDMWEAGSKAYPYFMKGHGEED
;
A
#
# COMPACT_ATOMS: atom_id res chain seq x y z
N TYR A 1 16.14 2.00 -2.52
CA TYR A 1 15.29 1.73 -3.69
C TYR A 1 16.06 1.32 -4.95
N PRO A 2 16.98 2.13 -5.54
CA PRO A 2 17.56 1.81 -6.85
C PRO A 2 18.42 0.53 -6.85
N ILE A 3 19.09 0.22 -5.74
CA ILE A 3 19.90 -1.01 -5.60
C ILE A 3 19.03 -2.25 -5.82
N GLN A 4 17.94 -2.41 -5.06
CA GLN A 4 17.07 -3.59 -5.22
C GLN A 4 16.32 -3.61 -6.55
N GLY A 5 15.92 -2.44 -7.07
CA GLY A 5 15.29 -2.35 -8.39
C GLY A 5 16.22 -2.79 -9.52
N SER A 6 17.53 -2.57 -9.37
CA SER A 6 18.53 -3.05 -10.36
C SER A 6 18.67 -4.57 -10.39
N TRP A 7 18.34 -5.27 -9.30
CA TRP A 7 18.38 -6.74 -9.28
C TRP A 7 17.35 -7.38 -10.20
N THR A 8 16.29 -6.64 -10.54
CA THR A 8 15.18 -7.06 -11.39
C THR A 8 15.20 -6.27 -12.70
N TRP A 9 14.67 -5.05 -12.71
CA TRP A 9 14.51 -4.20 -13.89
C TRP A 9 15.84 -3.72 -14.50
N GLY A 10 16.95 -3.85 -13.77
CA GLY A 10 18.30 -3.64 -14.29
C GLY A 10 18.96 -4.87 -14.93
N GLY A 11 18.24 -6.01 -15.04
CA GLY A 11 18.81 -7.26 -15.54
C GLY A 11 19.73 -7.98 -14.54
N GLY A 12 19.63 -7.63 -13.26
CA GLY A 12 20.45 -8.21 -12.20
C GLY A 12 20.06 -9.64 -11.80
N TRP A 13 20.62 -10.10 -10.69
CA TRP A 13 20.58 -11.52 -10.31
C TRP A 13 19.17 -12.05 -10.00
N LEU A 14 18.22 -11.24 -9.48
CA LEU A 14 16.85 -11.70 -9.27
C LEU A 14 16.14 -11.94 -10.60
N SER A 15 16.36 -11.07 -11.60
CA SER A 15 15.87 -11.29 -12.96
C SER A 15 16.45 -12.58 -13.56
N GLN A 16 17.75 -12.82 -13.41
CA GLN A 16 18.42 -14.04 -13.89
C GLN A 16 17.90 -15.32 -13.25
N ARG A 17 17.39 -15.23 -12.02
CA ARG A 17 16.75 -16.35 -11.32
C ARG A 17 15.32 -16.62 -11.76
N GLY A 18 14.68 -15.70 -12.49
CA GLY A 18 13.28 -15.82 -12.89
C GLY A 18 12.29 -15.23 -11.88
N PHE A 19 12.73 -14.33 -10.99
CA PHE A 19 11.81 -13.50 -10.23
C PHE A 19 11.07 -12.55 -11.19
N PHE A 20 9.74 -12.53 -11.09
CA PHE A 20 8.87 -11.75 -11.95
C PHE A 20 8.05 -10.76 -11.13
N ASP A 21 8.14 -9.49 -11.50
CA ASP A 21 7.36 -8.40 -10.96
C ASP A 21 7.27 -7.30 -12.02
N PHE A 22 6.12 -7.23 -12.69
CA PHE A 22 5.92 -6.46 -13.90
C PHE A 22 6.06 -4.96 -13.66
N ALA A 23 5.23 -4.40 -12.77
CA ALA A 23 5.20 -2.96 -12.48
C ALA A 23 5.59 -2.63 -11.01
N GLY A 24 5.80 -3.64 -10.14
CA GLY A 24 6.42 -3.42 -8.83
C GLY A 24 5.55 -3.68 -7.59
N SER A 25 4.81 -4.79 -7.52
CA SER A 25 4.19 -5.22 -6.25
C SER A 25 5.21 -5.48 -5.16
N GLY A 26 6.36 -6.05 -5.52
CA GLY A 26 7.52 -6.22 -4.66
C GLY A 26 8.44 -5.01 -4.69
N ILE A 27 8.86 -4.64 -5.90
CA ILE A 27 9.94 -3.68 -6.14
C ILE A 27 9.57 -2.28 -5.68
N VAL A 28 8.28 -1.89 -5.76
CA VAL A 28 7.80 -0.56 -5.36
C VAL A 28 6.99 -0.65 -4.08
N HIS A 29 5.90 -1.41 -4.09
CA HIS A 29 4.93 -1.39 -2.99
C HIS A 29 5.47 -2.07 -1.73
N MET A 30 5.85 -3.35 -1.80
CA MET A 30 6.41 -4.04 -0.64
C MET A 30 7.72 -3.40 -0.18
N ALA A 31 8.58 -2.94 -1.08
CA ALA A 31 9.78 -2.18 -0.74
C ALA A 31 9.44 -0.92 0.09
N GLY A 32 8.50 -0.09 -0.39
CA GLY A 32 8.03 1.09 0.34
C GLY A 32 7.44 0.75 1.71
N ALA A 33 6.60 -0.30 1.77
CA ALA A 33 6.02 -0.79 3.02
C ALA A 33 7.09 -1.31 4.00
N SER A 34 8.15 -1.95 3.50
CA SER A 34 9.26 -2.43 4.34
C SER A 34 10.02 -1.28 4.98
N ALA A 35 10.23 -0.19 4.22
CA ALA A 35 10.83 1.04 4.73
C ALA A 35 9.92 1.76 5.73
N ALA A 36 8.61 1.80 5.46
CA ALA A 36 7.60 2.37 6.36
C ALA A 36 7.53 1.57 7.68
N LEU A 37 7.50 0.24 7.61
CA LEU A 37 7.52 -0.64 8.78
C LEU A 37 8.76 -0.38 9.64
N ALA A 38 9.94 -0.28 9.03
CA ALA A 38 11.16 0.05 9.76
C ALA A 38 11.05 1.41 10.48
N GLY A 39 10.52 2.42 9.81
CA GLY A 39 10.33 3.75 10.38
C GLY A 39 9.37 3.77 11.57
N VAL A 40 8.18 3.18 11.43
CA VAL A 40 7.17 3.20 12.51
C VAL A 40 7.59 2.38 13.73
N LEU A 41 8.43 1.35 13.57
CA LEU A 41 8.97 0.59 14.70
C LEU A 41 9.96 1.41 15.55
N ILE A 42 10.64 2.39 14.95
CA ILE A 42 11.57 3.27 15.65
C ILE A 42 10.84 4.52 16.17
N LEU A 43 9.99 5.13 15.33
CA LEU A 43 9.22 6.32 15.68
C LEU A 43 8.21 6.06 16.82
N GLY A 44 7.67 4.84 16.83
CA GLY A 44 6.61 4.44 17.74
C GLY A 44 5.26 5.07 17.42
N PRO A 45 4.22 4.72 18.21
CA PRO A 45 2.87 5.16 17.93
C PRO A 45 2.62 6.62 18.29
N ARG A 46 1.65 7.26 17.62
CA ARG A 46 1.20 8.61 17.96
C ARG A 46 0.63 8.65 19.38
N LYS A 47 0.76 9.80 20.05
CA LYS A 47 0.21 9.99 21.39
C LYS A 47 -1.29 9.76 21.41
N GLY A 48 -1.76 9.08 22.45
CA GLY A 48 -3.18 8.74 22.61
C GLY A 48 -3.71 7.68 21.64
N LYS A 49 -2.88 7.14 20.74
CA LYS A 49 -3.27 6.06 19.81
C LYS A 49 -3.63 4.77 20.53
N TYR A 50 -2.98 4.48 21.65
CA TYR A 50 -3.21 3.27 22.45
C TYR A 50 -3.54 3.65 23.89
N LEU A 51 -4.51 2.93 24.48
CA LEU A 51 -4.80 2.99 25.90
C LEU A 51 -3.68 2.32 26.72
N LYS A 52 -3.70 2.48 28.05
CA LYS A 52 -2.68 1.91 28.94
C LYS A 52 -2.57 0.38 28.87
N ASP A 53 -3.65 -0.29 28.52
CA ASP A 53 -3.73 -1.74 28.33
C ASP A 53 -3.33 -2.19 26.91
N GLY A 54 -2.92 -1.26 26.04
CA GLY A 54 -2.58 -1.51 24.64
C GLY A 54 -3.77 -1.54 23.69
N THR A 55 -5.00 -1.29 24.17
CA THR A 55 -6.19 -1.25 23.32
C THR A 55 -6.09 -0.08 22.32
N PRO A 56 -6.27 -0.32 21.00
CA PRO A 56 -6.23 0.75 20.00
C PRO A 56 -7.38 1.75 20.17
N LYS A 57 -7.06 3.04 20.16
CA LYS A 57 -8.00 4.15 20.04
C LYS A 57 -8.03 4.64 18.59
N PRO A 58 -9.21 4.74 17.95
CA PRO A 58 -9.31 5.31 16.61
C PRO A 58 -8.85 6.79 16.61
N ILE A 59 -7.99 7.13 15.66
CA ILE A 59 -7.69 8.51 15.26
C ILE A 59 -8.22 8.62 13.84
N HIS A 60 -9.31 9.36 13.66
CA HIS A 60 -10.00 9.44 12.38
C HIS A 60 -9.25 10.35 11.40
N GLY A 61 -9.40 10.08 10.10
CA GLY A 61 -8.85 10.92 9.05
C GLY A 61 -9.51 12.30 9.06
N SER A 62 -8.74 13.33 8.70
CA SER A 62 -9.16 14.73 8.74
C SER A 62 -10.23 15.08 7.70
N ASN A 63 -10.25 14.40 6.55
CA ASN A 63 -11.16 14.73 5.44
C ASN A 63 -11.49 13.52 4.55
N ALA A 64 -12.72 13.02 4.65
CA ALA A 64 -13.20 11.88 3.86
C ALA A 64 -13.22 12.14 2.34
N ALA A 65 -13.56 13.36 1.91
CA ALA A 65 -13.61 13.71 0.49
C ALA A 65 -12.20 13.74 -0.12
N GLN A 66 -11.19 14.21 0.63
CA GLN A 66 -9.80 14.16 0.17
C GLN A 66 -9.26 12.72 0.09
N VAL A 67 -9.64 11.83 1.01
CA VAL A 67 -9.29 10.40 0.92
C VAL A 67 -9.88 9.77 -0.36
N ALA A 68 -11.15 10.04 -0.64
CA ALA A 68 -11.80 9.56 -1.86
C ALA A 68 -11.15 10.13 -3.13
N LEU A 69 -10.90 11.45 -3.16
CA LEU A 69 -10.24 12.12 -4.28
C LEU A 69 -8.82 11.57 -4.51
N GLY A 70 -8.03 11.42 -3.45
CA GLY A 70 -6.68 10.84 -3.52
C GLY A 70 -6.72 9.42 -4.08
N THR A 71 -7.70 8.62 -3.67
CA THR A 71 -7.91 7.26 -4.21
C THR A 71 -8.21 7.29 -5.72
N LEU A 72 -9.06 8.20 -6.17
CA LEU A 72 -9.38 8.35 -7.61
C LEU A 72 -8.17 8.82 -8.42
N ILE A 73 -7.37 9.75 -7.89
CA ILE A 73 -6.13 10.21 -8.51
C ILE A 73 -5.14 9.06 -8.62
N LEU A 74 -4.94 8.29 -7.55
CA LEU A 74 -4.05 7.12 -7.54
C LEU A 74 -4.53 6.05 -8.53
N TRP A 75 -5.82 5.75 -8.57
CA TRP A 75 -6.40 4.80 -9.53
C TRP A 75 -6.17 5.26 -10.96
N MET A 76 -6.45 6.53 -11.28
CA MET A 76 -6.17 7.10 -12.60
C MET A 76 -4.68 7.00 -12.95
N GLY A 77 -3.80 7.37 -12.03
CA GLY A 77 -2.35 7.26 -12.21
C GLY A 77 -1.88 5.82 -12.43
N TRP A 78 -2.59 4.84 -11.86
CA TRP A 78 -2.23 3.43 -11.97
C TRP A 78 -2.37 2.84 -13.37
N PHE A 79 -3.21 3.44 -14.23
CA PHE A 79 -3.20 3.11 -15.65
C PHE A 79 -1.84 3.43 -16.25
N GLY A 80 -1.31 4.63 -16.03
CA GLY A 80 0.04 5.00 -16.46
C GLY A 80 1.11 4.11 -15.83
N PHE A 81 0.97 3.79 -14.54
CA PHE A 81 1.91 2.93 -13.81
C PHE A 81 2.01 1.52 -14.41
N ASN A 82 0.89 0.82 -14.55
CA ASN A 82 0.87 -0.54 -15.08
C ASN A 82 1.03 -0.54 -16.60
N GLY A 83 0.21 0.18 -17.36
CA GLY A 83 0.30 0.12 -18.83
C GLY A 83 1.58 0.73 -19.38
N GLY A 84 2.14 1.74 -18.72
CA GLY A 84 3.46 2.29 -19.06
C GLY A 84 4.60 1.29 -18.83
N SER A 85 4.42 0.32 -17.93
CA SER A 85 5.41 -0.74 -17.70
C SER A 85 5.50 -1.77 -18.82
N GLN A 86 4.64 -1.69 -19.85
CA GLN A 86 4.86 -2.38 -21.14
C GLN A 86 6.02 -1.76 -21.95
N LEU A 87 6.44 -0.53 -21.62
CA LEU A 87 7.57 0.22 -22.19
C LEU A 87 7.44 0.65 -23.66
N ALA A 88 6.53 0.06 -24.43
CA ALA A 88 6.27 0.45 -25.81
C ALA A 88 4.83 0.16 -26.24
N ILE A 89 4.34 0.96 -27.19
CA ILE A 89 3.14 0.67 -27.99
C ILE A 89 3.59 0.65 -29.45
N ASP A 90 4.38 -0.37 -29.79
CA ASP A 90 4.85 -0.61 -31.16
C ASP A 90 4.25 -1.90 -31.70
N GLY A 91 3.46 -1.78 -32.76
CA GLY A 91 2.68 -2.86 -33.35
C GLY A 91 1.45 -3.30 -32.53
N VAL A 92 0.65 -4.17 -33.15
CA VAL A 92 -0.64 -4.63 -32.59
C VAL A 92 -0.45 -5.40 -31.29
N VAL A 93 0.60 -6.22 -31.19
CA VAL A 93 0.85 -7.06 -30.01
C VAL A 93 1.05 -6.22 -28.74
N ASN A 94 1.87 -5.17 -28.81
CA ASN A 94 2.10 -4.29 -27.66
C ASN A 94 0.88 -3.41 -27.37
N ALA A 95 0.16 -2.95 -28.40
CA ALA A 95 -1.08 -2.19 -28.20
C ALA A 95 -2.15 -3.03 -27.47
N ASP A 96 -2.33 -4.28 -27.88
CA ASP A 96 -3.26 -5.22 -27.23
C ASP A 96 -2.84 -5.54 -25.80
N ALA A 97 -1.53 -5.69 -25.55
CA ALA A 97 -1.01 -5.89 -24.20
C ALA A 97 -1.32 -4.70 -23.28
N VAL A 98 -1.04 -3.46 -23.71
CA VAL A 98 -1.38 -2.26 -22.93
C VAL A 98 -2.88 -2.15 -22.67
N ALA A 99 -3.71 -2.40 -23.69
CA ALA A 99 -5.16 -2.37 -23.54
C ALA A 99 -5.64 -3.40 -22.51
N LYS A 100 -5.13 -4.62 -22.56
CA LYS A 100 -5.45 -5.67 -21.58
C LYS A 100 -4.97 -5.31 -20.17
N ILE A 101 -3.78 -4.73 -20.04
CA ILE A 101 -3.23 -4.27 -18.75
C ILE A 101 -4.13 -3.19 -18.15
N PHE A 102 -4.63 -2.24 -18.93
CA PHE A 102 -5.57 -1.23 -18.46
C PHE A 102 -6.87 -1.86 -17.95
N VAL A 103 -7.45 -2.79 -18.72
CA VAL A 103 -8.68 -3.49 -18.32
C VAL A 103 -8.46 -4.25 -17.01
N ASN A 104 -7.40 -5.04 -16.92
CA ASN A 104 -7.07 -5.82 -15.73
C ASN A 104 -6.78 -4.94 -14.51
N THR A 105 -6.09 -3.81 -14.71
CA THR A 105 -5.83 -2.83 -13.64
C THR A 105 -7.14 -2.28 -13.09
N ASN A 106 -8.06 -1.89 -13.97
CA ASN A 106 -9.36 -1.37 -13.57
C ASN A 106 -10.24 -2.41 -12.88
N THR A 107 -10.31 -3.63 -13.43
CA THR A 107 -11.15 -4.67 -12.84
C THR A 107 -10.61 -5.14 -11.50
N ALA A 108 -9.29 -5.24 -11.31
CA ALA A 108 -8.71 -5.57 -10.02
C ALA A 108 -9.00 -4.50 -8.96
N ALA A 109 -8.87 -3.23 -9.30
CA ALA A 109 -9.24 -2.12 -8.42
C ALA A 109 -10.72 -2.18 -8.01
N ALA A 110 -11.61 -2.42 -8.97
CA ALA A 110 -13.04 -2.60 -8.70
C ALA A 110 -13.32 -3.82 -7.81
N GLY A 111 -12.64 -4.94 -8.07
CA GLY A 111 -12.76 -6.16 -7.27
C GLY A 111 -12.36 -5.94 -5.82
N GLY A 112 -11.22 -5.28 -5.60
CA GLY A 112 -10.74 -4.95 -4.26
C GLY A 112 -11.63 -3.94 -3.53
N LEU A 113 -12.13 -2.93 -4.24
CA LEU A 113 -13.08 -1.94 -3.70
C LEU A 113 -14.37 -2.63 -3.22
N ILE A 114 -15.00 -3.41 -4.10
CA ILE A 114 -16.30 -4.02 -3.84
C ILE A 114 -16.18 -5.06 -2.73
N SER A 115 -15.14 -5.89 -2.74
CA SER A 115 -14.97 -6.93 -1.73
C SER A 115 -14.70 -6.33 -0.35
N ALA A 116 -13.86 -5.31 -0.24
CA ALA A 116 -13.60 -4.61 1.02
C ALA A 116 -14.83 -3.84 1.52
N MET A 117 -15.59 -3.22 0.61
CA MET A 117 -16.84 -2.55 0.92
C MET A 117 -17.86 -3.52 1.54
N ILE A 118 -18.10 -4.65 0.87
CA ILE A 118 -19.00 -5.70 1.35
C ILE A 118 -18.52 -6.24 2.69
N LEU A 119 -17.24 -6.58 2.81
CA LEU A 119 -16.66 -7.09 4.05
C LEU A 119 -16.85 -6.09 5.19
N SER A 120 -16.56 -4.80 4.98
CA SER A 120 -16.74 -3.77 6.00
C SER A 120 -18.20 -3.64 6.43
N LYS A 121 -19.15 -3.72 5.48
CA LYS A 121 -20.58 -3.66 5.77
C LYS A 121 -21.04 -4.86 6.61
N LEU A 122 -20.55 -6.05 6.30
CA LEU A 122 -20.88 -7.27 7.03
C LEU A 122 -20.21 -7.33 8.41
N TRP A 123 -18.95 -6.91 8.53
CA TRP A 123 -18.19 -6.99 9.77
C TRP A 123 -18.53 -5.84 10.73
N LEU A 124 -18.68 -4.62 10.24
CA LEU A 124 -18.87 -3.42 11.06
C LEU A 124 -20.31 -2.91 11.07
N GLY A 125 -21.22 -3.52 10.29
CA GLY A 125 -22.60 -3.05 10.08
C GLY A 125 -22.72 -1.81 9.19
N LYS A 126 -21.60 -1.22 8.76
CA LYS A 126 -21.53 0.03 7.99
C LYS A 126 -20.45 -0.05 6.91
N THR A 127 -20.69 0.64 5.80
CA THR A 127 -19.68 0.79 4.75
C THR A 127 -18.59 1.75 5.24
N ALA A 128 -17.41 1.20 5.54
CA ALA A 128 -16.31 1.99 6.05
C ALA A 128 -15.47 2.53 4.88
N LEU A 129 -15.50 3.86 4.67
CA LEU A 129 -14.77 4.51 3.58
C LEU A 129 -13.29 4.09 3.53
N ASN A 130 -12.60 4.11 4.68
CA ASN A 130 -11.19 3.73 4.78
C ASN A 130 -10.93 2.28 4.32
N ALA A 131 -11.84 1.35 4.66
CA ALA A 131 -11.72 -0.04 4.21
C ALA A 131 -11.97 -0.16 2.70
N THR A 132 -13.00 0.54 2.19
CA THR A 132 -13.35 0.55 0.77
C THR A 132 -12.25 1.13 -0.11
N THR A 133 -11.69 2.29 0.25
CA THR A 133 -10.62 2.94 -0.52
C THR A 133 -9.32 2.15 -0.46
N ASN A 134 -8.93 1.66 0.72
CA ASN A 134 -7.76 0.79 0.83
C ASN A 134 -7.95 -0.56 0.13
N GLY A 135 -9.18 -1.07 0.03
CA GLY A 135 -9.50 -2.23 -0.79
C GLY A 135 -9.26 -1.99 -2.27
N ALA A 136 -9.65 -0.82 -2.79
CA ALA A 136 -9.37 -0.42 -4.17
C ALA A 136 -7.86 -0.36 -4.44
N LEU A 137 -7.12 0.31 -3.56
CA LEU A 137 -5.65 0.40 -3.63
C LEU A 137 -4.99 -0.97 -3.51
N ALA A 138 -5.49 -1.85 -2.65
CA ALA A 138 -4.99 -3.21 -2.53
C ALA A 138 -5.17 -4.00 -3.82
N GLY A 139 -6.32 -3.87 -4.49
CA GLY A 139 -6.56 -4.53 -5.77
C GLY A 139 -5.59 -4.05 -6.84
N LEU A 140 -5.31 -2.75 -6.88
CA LEU A 140 -4.28 -2.15 -7.74
C LEU A 140 -2.88 -2.69 -7.42
N VAL A 141 -2.49 -2.73 -6.15
CA VAL A 141 -1.19 -3.27 -5.71
C VAL A 141 -1.06 -4.76 -6.06
N VAL A 142 -2.10 -5.58 -5.90
CA VAL A 142 -2.04 -7.02 -6.19
C VAL A 142 -1.79 -7.26 -7.68
N ILE A 143 -2.55 -6.61 -8.56
CA ILE A 143 -2.46 -6.86 -10.01
C ILE A 143 -1.17 -6.28 -10.62
N THR A 144 -0.50 -5.37 -9.92
CA THR A 144 0.77 -4.74 -10.35
C THR A 144 1.89 -5.77 -10.61
N ALA A 145 1.86 -6.92 -9.93
CA ALA A 145 2.88 -7.96 -10.07
C ALA A 145 2.84 -8.61 -11.46
N ASP A 146 1.63 -8.81 -11.99
CA ASP A 146 1.40 -9.39 -13.31
C ASP A 146 0.01 -8.99 -13.86
N PRO A 147 -0.11 -7.78 -14.43
CA PRO A 147 -1.37 -7.30 -14.97
C PRO A 147 -1.67 -7.82 -16.37
N LEU A 148 -0.72 -8.50 -17.02
CA LEU A 148 -0.86 -8.93 -18.41
C LEU A 148 -1.35 -10.38 -18.52
N THR A 149 -0.85 -11.29 -17.68
CA THR A 149 -1.16 -12.72 -17.80
C THR A 149 -2.65 -13.04 -17.53
N PRO A 150 -3.29 -12.53 -16.44
CA PRO A 150 -4.66 -12.88 -16.10
C PRO A 150 -5.69 -12.47 -17.18
N SER A 151 -6.84 -13.15 -17.20
CA SER A 151 -8.04 -12.61 -17.86
C SER A 151 -8.68 -11.51 -16.98
N PRO A 152 -9.54 -10.63 -17.52
CA PRO A 152 -10.22 -9.60 -16.73
C PRO A 152 -11.00 -10.15 -15.53
N VAL A 153 -11.57 -11.35 -15.66
CA VAL A 153 -12.29 -12.05 -14.58
C VAL A 153 -11.32 -12.51 -13.51
N ILE A 154 -10.16 -13.06 -13.88
CA ILE A 154 -9.14 -13.44 -12.88
C ILE A 154 -8.55 -12.19 -12.21
N ALA A 155 -8.30 -11.12 -12.94
CA ALA A 155 -7.83 -9.86 -12.38
C ALA A 155 -8.82 -9.28 -11.35
N LEU A 156 -10.12 -9.33 -11.63
CA LEU A 156 -11.19 -8.99 -10.68
C LEU A 156 -11.08 -9.83 -9.40
N LEU A 157 -10.87 -11.14 -9.52
CA LEU A 157 -10.76 -12.05 -8.38
C LEU A 157 -9.48 -11.79 -7.56
N TYR A 158 -8.33 -11.59 -8.22
CA TYR A 158 -7.09 -11.22 -7.54
C TYR A 158 -7.25 -9.90 -6.78
N GLY A 159 -7.88 -8.91 -7.41
CA GLY A 159 -8.24 -7.67 -6.75
C GLY A 159 -9.12 -7.89 -5.52
N ALA A 160 -10.16 -8.71 -5.67
CA ALA A 160 -11.08 -9.05 -4.58
C ALA A 160 -10.37 -9.74 -3.41
N MET A 161 -9.40 -10.64 -3.67
CA MET A 161 -8.57 -11.26 -2.64
C MET A 161 -7.79 -10.21 -1.84
N GLY A 162 -7.19 -9.23 -2.52
CA GLY A 162 -6.55 -8.08 -1.86
C GLY A 162 -7.53 -7.30 -0.98
N GLY A 163 -8.69 -6.93 -1.54
CA GLY A 163 -9.71 -6.18 -0.80
C GLY A 163 -10.29 -6.91 0.42
N LEU A 164 -10.40 -8.23 0.38
CA LEU A 164 -10.82 -9.03 1.54
C LEU A 164 -9.71 -9.09 2.61
N LEU A 165 -8.45 -9.18 2.19
CA LEU A 165 -7.32 -9.36 3.10
C LEU A 165 -6.96 -8.08 3.87
N ILE A 166 -7.03 -6.91 3.22
CA ILE A 166 -6.49 -5.67 3.80
C ILE A 166 -7.21 -5.18 5.06
N PRO A 167 -8.55 -5.21 5.17
CA PRO A 167 -9.20 -4.84 6.43
C PRO A 167 -8.74 -5.68 7.63
N TYR A 168 -8.47 -6.98 7.42
CA TYR A 168 -7.90 -7.85 8.46
C TYR A 168 -6.45 -7.50 8.76
N ALA A 169 -5.62 -7.27 7.73
CA ALA A 169 -4.21 -6.90 7.88
C ALA A 169 -4.06 -5.59 8.68
N MET A 170 -4.86 -4.57 8.36
CA MET A 170 -4.87 -3.29 9.07
C MET A 170 -5.23 -3.49 10.55
N SER A 171 -6.32 -4.22 10.83
CA SER A 171 -6.73 -4.51 12.21
C SER A 171 -5.68 -5.30 12.98
N TYR A 172 -5.01 -6.26 12.32
CA TYR A 172 -3.96 -7.07 12.94
C TYR A 172 -2.72 -6.24 13.29
N ILE A 173 -2.21 -5.44 12.35
CA ILE A 173 -1.05 -4.56 12.55
C ILE A 173 -1.34 -3.55 13.66
N GLU A 174 -2.52 -2.92 13.64
CA GLU A 174 -2.93 -1.98 14.67
C GLU A 174 -2.96 -2.64 16.06
N LYS A 175 -3.53 -3.86 16.18
CA LYS A 175 -3.55 -4.64 17.44
C LYS A 175 -2.17 -5.06 17.94
N LYS A 176 -1.15 -5.04 17.08
CA LYS A 176 0.26 -5.29 17.47
C LYS A 176 0.97 -4.04 17.99
N GLY A 177 0.26 -2.93 18.16
CA GLY A 177 0.84 -1.68 18.65
C GLY A 177 1.57 -0.88 17.57
N ILE A 178 1.42 -1.26 16.30
CA ILE A 178 2.03 -0.56 15.17
C ILE A 178 1.01 0.44 14.63
N ASP A 179 1.30 1.73 14.83
CA ASP A 179 0.46 2.82 14.35
C ASP A 179 0.80 3.17 12.90
N ASP A 180 0.00 2.64 11.98
CA ASP A 180 0.06 2.93 10.55
C ASP A 180 -1.18 3.76 10.15
N PRO A 181 -1.09 5.10 10.12
CA PRO A 181 -2.25 5.98 10.04
C PRO A 181 -3.13 5.78 8.81
N VAL A 182 -2.51 5.38 7.70
CA VAL A 182 -3.17 5.24 6.39
C VAL A 182 -3.31 3.78 5.96
N GLY A 183 -2.75 2.83 6.70
CA GLY A 183 -2.71 1.41 6.32
C GLY A 183 -1.70 1.12 5.21
N ALA A 184 -0.65 1.94 5.07
CA ALA A 184 0.37 1.79 4.02
C ALA A 184 1.07 0.43 4.08
N ILE A 185 1.41 -0.06 5.27
CA ILE A 185 2.08 -1.34 5.46
C ILE A 185 1.16 -2.49 5.02
N SER A 186 -0.13 -2.37 5.30
CA SER A 186 -1.13 -3.36 4.88
C SER A 186 -1.31 -3.33 3.36
N VAL A 187 -1.68 -2.18 2.80
CA VAL A 187 -2.01 -2.02 1.38
C VAL A 187 -0.81 -2.33 0.49
N HIS A 188 0.38 -1.82 0.83
CA HIS A 188 1.55 -1.99 -0.03
C HIS A 188 2.38 -3.23 0.32
N GLY A 189 2.50 -3.56 1.61
CA GLY A 189 3.28 -4.71 2.06
C GLY A 189 2.52 -6.02 1.87
N VAL A 190 1.38 -6.16 2.54
CA VAL A 190 0.61 -7.41 2.52
C VAL A 190 0.01 -7.67 1.13
N ALA A 191 -0.58 -6.66 0.50
CA ALA A 191 -1.10 -6.84 -0.86
C ALA A 191 0.01 -7.01 -1.90
N GLY A 192 1.18 -6.38 -1.69
CA GLY A 192 2.36 -6.57 -2.55
C GLY A 192 2.86 -8.01 -2.53
N ILE A 193 3.00 -8.58 -1.33
CA ILE A 193 3.36 -10.00 -1.14
C ILE A 193 2.30 -10.92 -1.76
N LEU A 194 1.01 -10.63 -1.55
CA LEU A 194 -0.07 -11.40 -2.17
C LEU A 194 0.05 -11.39 -3.70
N GLY A 195 0.24 -10.21 -4.32
CA GLY A 195 0.44 -10.07 -5.76
C GLY A 195 1.59 -10.93 -6.27
N LEU A 196 2.76 -10.85 -5.63
CA LEU A 196 3.94 -11.66 -6.00
C LEU A 196 3.66 -13.16 -5.93
N MET A 197 2.91 -13.62 -4.92
CA MET A 197 2.59 -15.04 -4.75
C MET A 197 1.51 -15.52 -5.72
N LEU A 198 0.71 -14.64 -6.29
CA LEU A 198 -0.28 -14.99 -7.32
C LEU A 198 0.35 -15.14 -8.71
N VAL A 199 1.51 -14.52 -8.97
CA VAL A 199 2.19 -14.59 -10.28
C VAL A 199 2.37 -16.03 -10.80
N PRO A 200 2.94 -16.99 -10.04
CA PRO A 200 3.25 -18.32 -10.56
C PRO A 200 2.02 -19.19 -10.83
N ILE A 201 0.83 -18.74 -10.46
CA ILE A 201 -0.43 -19.47 -10.71
C ILE A 201 -0.74 -19.51 -12.20
N LEU A 202 -0.51 -18.39 -12.91
CA LEU A 202 -0.80 -18.27 -14.34
C LEU A 202 0.45 -18.02 -15.18
N ASN A 203 1.47 -17.37 -14.64
CA ASN A 203 2.73 -17.14 -15.33
C ASN A 203 3.69 -18.28 -15.03
N THR A 204 3.66 -19.31 -15.87
CA THR A 204 4.48 -20.53 -15.72
C THR A 204 5.98 -20.30 -15.93
N GLY A 205 6.38 -19.11 -16.39
CA GLY A 205 7.79 -18.69 -16.43
C GLY A 205 8.32 -18.25 -15.07
N ALA A 206 7.43 -17.96 -14.11
CA ALA A 206 7.77 -17.69 -12.72
C ALA A 206 7.53 -18.94 -11.85
N SER A 207 8.23 -19.05 -10.73
CA SER A 207 8.00 -20.11 -9.75
C SER A 207 7.76 -19.54 -8.36
N PHE A 208 6.97 -20.25 -7.54
CA PHE A 208 6.76 -19.87 -6.13
C PHE A 208 8.07 -19.73 -5.36
N GLN A 209 9.07 -20.57 -5.66
CA GLN A 209 10.37 -20.52 -5.03
C GLN A 209 11.08 -19.19 -5.34
N GLU A 210 11.13 -18.79 -6.61
CA GLU A 210 11.84 -17.57 -7.01
C GLU A 210 11.09 -16.32 -6.56
N GLN A 211 9.74 -16.34 -6.60
CA GLN A 211 8.93 -15.28 -6.01
C GLN A 211 9.20 -15.13 -4.50
N ALA A 212 9.30 -16.23 -3.75
CA ALA A 212 9.59 -16.19 -2.32
C ALA A 212 11.00 -15.66 -2.04
N ILE A 213 12.00 -16.09 -2.82
CA ILE A 213 13.39 -15.60 -2.69
C ILE A 213 13.44 -14.10 -2.96
N GLY A 214 12.84 -13.62 -4.06
CA GLY A 214 12.82 -12.20 -4.38
C GLY A 214 12.06 -11.38 -3.33
N THR A 215 10.90 -11.87 -2.88
CA THR A 215 10.10 -11.24 -1.81
C THR A 215 10.92 -11.06 -0.55
N LEU A 216 11.53 -12.13 -0.03
CA LEU A 216 12.33 -12.10 1.20
C LEU A 216 13.57 -11.22 1.02
N THR A 217 14.24 -11.30 -0.13
CA THR A 217 15.44 -10.51 -0.39
C THR A 217 15.14 -9.02 -0.40
N ILE A 218 14.11 -8.60 -1.15
CA ILE A 218 13.70 -7.19 -1.22
C ILE A 218 13.25 -6.72 0.16
N PHE A 219 12.41 -7.49 0.86
CA PHE A 219 11.96 -7.15 2.21
C PHE A 219 13.13 -6.96 3.17
N THR A 220 14.00 -7.97 3.32
CA THR A 220 15.11 -7.93 4.28
C THR A 220 16.10 -6.83 3.97
N PHE A 221 16.44 -6.63 2.69
CA PHE A 221 17.35 -5.56 2.29
C PHE A 221 16.77 -4.18 2.58
N VAL A 222 15.53 -3.92 2.14
CA VAL A 222 14.91 -2.60 2.28
C VAL A 222 14.58 -2.32 3.74
N PHE A 223 14.01 -3.28 4.46
CA PHE A 223 13.77 -3.15 5.90
C PHE A 223 15.08 -2.89 6.65
N GLY A 224 16.12 -3.71 6.45
CA GLY A 224 17.39 -3.59 7.18
C GLY A 224 18.09 -2.26 6.92
N THR A 225 18.22 -1.85 5.66
CA THR A 225 18.84 -0.56 5.30
C THR A 225 18.03 0.64 5.79
N SER A 226 16.71 0.58 5.70
CA SER A 226 15.83 1.65 6.20
C SER A 226 15.85 1.73 7.72
N TYR A 227 15.86 0.59 8.41
CA TYR A 227 15.93 0.54 9.87
C TYR A 227 17.22 1.19 10.38
N LEU A 228 18.36 0.86 9.77
CA LEU A 228 19.64 1.49 10.12
C LEU A 228 19.61 3.01 9.88
N LEU A 229 19.03 3.46 8.77
CA LEU A 229 18.92 4.88 8.46
C LEU A 229 17.99 5.61 9.44
N TRP A 230 16.79 5.08 9.69
CA TRP A 230 15.85 5.64 10.65
C TRP A 230 16.43 5.70 12.05
N TRP A 231 17.17 4.66 12.46
CA TRP A 231 17.84 4.62 13.75
C TRP A 231 18.94 5.67 13.84
N ALA A 232 19.74 5.85 12.78
CA ALA A 232 20.75 6.90 12.73
C ALA A 232 20.14 8.30 12.80
N LEU A 233 19.01 8.53 12.12
CA LEU A 233 18.26 9.79 12.19
C LEU A 233 17.72 10.04 13.60
N ASP A 234 17.11 9.02 14.23
CA ASP A 234 16.62 9.10 15.61
C ASP A 234 17.74 9.49 16.60
N LYS A 235 18.96 8.97 16.39
CA LYS A 235 20.11 9.27 17.26
C LYS A 235 20.84 10.58 16.98
N THR A 236 20.57 11.23 15.85
CA THR A 236 21.30 12.43 15.43
C THR A 236 20.43 13.68 15.47
N VAL A 237 19.38 13.71 14.64
CA VAL A 237 18.48 14.87 14.50
C VAL A 237 17.14 14.66 15.16
N GLY A 238 16.79 13.42 15.49
CA GLY A 238 15.47 13.03 15.97
C GLY A 238 14.47 12.89 14.81
N ILE A 239 13.51 11.98 14.97
CA ILE A 239 12.48 11.69 13.94
C ILE A 239 11.07 11.98 14.42
N ARG A 240 10.90 12.34 15.69
CA ARG A 240 9.61 12.72 16.29
C ARG A 240 9.68 14.18 16.72
N VAL A 241 8.62 14.90 16.40
CA VAL A 241 8.39 16.27 16.86
C VAL A 241 8.25 16.34 18.38
N GLY A 242 8.42 17.54 18.95
CA GLY A 242 8.26 17.76 20.38
C GLY A 242 6.84 17.47 20.88
N GLU A 243 6.67 17.21 22.18
CA GLU A 243 5.36 16.87 22.76
C GLU A 243 4.29 17.94 22.53
N GLN A 244 4.65 19.21 22.71
CA GLN A 244 3.72 20.32 22.51
C GLN A 244 3.33 20.47 21.05
N GLU A 245 4.27 20.25 20.14
CA GLU A 245 4.03 20.26 18.71
C GLU A 245 3.11 19.10 18.28
N GLU A 246 3.36 17.88 18.78
CA GLU A 246 2.53 16.71 18.45
C GLU A 246 1.07 16.90 18.87
N VAL A 247 0.84 17.54 20.03
CA VAL A 247 -0.51 17.83 20.55
C VAL A 247 -1.14 19.04 19.85
N GLY A 248 -0.35 20.09 19.58
CA GLY A 248 -0.81 21.32 18.93
C GLY A 248 -1.09 21.16 17.43
N GLY A 249 -0.47 20.16 16.81
CA GLY A 249 -0.49 19.90 15.37
C GLY A 249 0.66 20.64 14.67
N SER A 250 1.41 19.92 13.83
CA SER A 250 2.58 20.48 13.13
C SER A 250 2.24 21.68 12.24
N ASP A 251 1.05 21.74 11.63
CA ASP A 251 0.64 22.93 10.84
C ASP A 251 0.62 24.21 11.69
N MET A 252 0.11 24.12 12.92
CA MET A 252 0.08 25.28 13.83
C MET A 252 1.47 25.67 14.29
N TRP A 253 2.35 24.69 14.47
CA TRP A 253 3.71 24.92 14.95
C TRP A 253 4.63 25.47 13.86
N GLU A 254 4.56 24.91 12.66
CA GLU A 254 5.43 25.30 11.54
C GLU A 254 4.86 26.46 10.72
N ALA A 255 3.56 26.45 10.44
CA ALA A 255 2.91 27.41 9.53
C ALA A 255 2.02 28.44 10.26
N GLY A 256 1.87 28.34 11.59
CA GLY A 256 1.06 29.28 12.38
C GLY A 256 -0.43 29.25 12.06
N SER A 257 -0.91 28.26 11.31
CA SER A 257 -2.28 28.17 10.83
C SER A 257 -2.73 26.72 10.74
N LYS A 258 -4.04 26.48 10.89
CA LYS A 258 -4.61 25.14 10.72
C LYS A 258 -4.86 24.87 9.25
N ALA A 259 -4.51 23.67 8.76
CA ALA A 259 -4.92 23.25 7.42
C ALA A 259 -6.45 23.23 7.24
N TYR A 260 -7.21 23.02 8.33
CA TYR A 260 -8.67 22.97 8.31
C TYR A 260 -9.27 23.95 9.33
N PRO A 261 -10.03 24.97 8.90
CA PRO A 261 -10.67 25.91 9.80
C PRO A 261 -11.87 25.29 10.53
N TYR A 262 -12.19 25.80 11.72
CA TYR A 262 -13.18 25.27 12.68
C TYR A 262 -14.62 25.12 12.17
N PHE A 263 -14.97 25.67 11.00
CA PHE A 263 -16.31 25.62 10.43
C PHE A 263 -16.69 24.24 9.86
N MET A 264 -15.76 23.28 9.85
CA MET A 264 -15.95 21.90 9.37
C MET A 264 -16.46 20.92 10.44
N LYS A 265 -16.93 21.38 11.61
CA LYS A 265 -17.59 20.51 12.60
C LYS A 265 -18.81 19.84 11.95
N GLY A 266 -18.76 18.53 11.77
CA GLY A 266 -19.93 17.73 11.45
C GLY A 266 -20.92 17.76 12.62
N HIS A 267 -22.22 17.63 12.33
CA HIS A 267 -23.26 17.55 13.36
C HIS A 267 -22.89 16.48 14.43
N GLY A 268 -22.49 16.91 15.63
CA GLY A 268 -22.35 16.04 16.81
C GLY A 268 -21.14 16.23 17.73
N GLU A 269 -20.19 17.13 17.44
CA GLU A 269 -19.03 17.34 18.32
C GLU A 269 -19.20 18.57 19.24
N GLU A 270 -19.79 18.32 20.43
CA GLU A 270 -19.75 19.25 21.58
C GLU A 270 -18.39 19.20 22.29
N ASP A 271 -18.08 20.32 22.95
CA ASP A 271 -16.74 20.79 23.35
C ASP A 271 -15.98 19.95 24.40
#